data_AF-A0A521WHE5-F1
#
_entry.id   AF-A0A521WHE5-F1
#
_cell.length_a   1.000
_cell.length_b   1.000
_cell.length_c   1.000
_cell.angle_alpha   90.00
_cell.angle_beta   90.00
_cell.angle_gamma   90.00
#
_symmetry.space_group_name_H-M   'P 1'
#
loop_
_entity.id
_entity.type
_entity.pdbx_description
1 polymer ?
#
loop_
_entity_poly.entity_id
_entity_poly.type
_entity_poly.pdbx_seq_one_letter_code
_entity_poly.pdbx_strand_id
1 'polypeptide(L)' 'MNCSTEPSRASEAIVHAHSAKQNAIEAINRLPDDVPLDEIIYRLYVLNKARQGIQDIDAGRVMSGDDLAKDIEQW' A
#
# COMPACT_ATOMS: atom_id res chain seq x y z
N MET A 1 -13.78 30.24 -37.44
CA MET A 1 -14.85 29.41 -36.87
C MET A 1 -14.19 28.22 -36.21
N ASN A 2 -14.36 28.15 -34.89
CA ASN A 2 -13.65 27.26 -34.00
C ASN A 2 -14.18 25.83 -34.19
N CYS A 3 -13.28 24.86 -34.31
CA CYS A 3 -13.61 23.46 -34.05
C CYS A 3 -12.42 22.84 -33.34
N SER A 4 -12.22 23.24 -32.09
CA SER A 4 -11.49 22.44 -31.12
C SER A 4 -12.43 21.32 -30.69
N THR A 5 -12.35 20.16 -31.34
CA THR A 5 -12.79 18.92 -30.71
C THR A 5 -11.66 18.47 -29.80
N GLU A 6 -11.76 18.84 -28.53
CA GLU A 6 -11.01 18.26 -27.42
C GLU A 6 -11.05 16.73 -27.50
N PRO A 7 -9.91 16.02 -27.48
CA PRO A 7 -9.94 14.61 -27.16
C PRO A 7 -10.32 14.49 -25.68
N SER A 8 -11.41 13.79 -25.42
CA SER A 8 -11.89 13.36 -24.10
C SER A 8 -10.74 12.71 -23.31
N ARG A 9 -10.08 13.53 -22.48
CA ARG A 9 -9.00 13.15 -21.55
C ARG A 9 -9.56 12.88 -20.15
N ALA A 10 -10.79 12.35 -20.07
CA ALA A 10 -11.52 12.26 -18.81
C ALA A 10 -11.62 10.84 -18.22
N SER A 11 -10.95 9.83 -18.79
CA SER A 11 -11.03 8.46 -18.26
C SER A 11 -9.69 7.81 -17.88
N GLU A 12 -8.56 8.54 -17.94
CA GLU A 12 -7.22 7.93 -17.81
C GLU A 12 -6.43 8.26 -16.54
N ALA A 13 -6.97 8.98 -15.56
CA ALA A 13 -6.13 9.43 -14.43
C ALA A 13 -6.85 9.58 -13.07
N ILE A 14 -7.55 8.53 -12.60
CA ILE A 14 -7.89 8.45 -11.17
C ILE A 14 -7.42 7.10 -10.60
N VAL A 15 -6.15 6.77 -10.84
CA VAL A 15 -5.37 6.06 -9.83
C VAL A 15 -4.79 7.14 -8.92
N HIS A 16 -5.62 7.68 -8.02
CA HIS A 16 -5.08 8.59 -7.00
C HIS A 16 -4.02 7.81 -6.22
N ALA A 17 -2.78 8.27 -6.27
CA ALA A 17 -1.75 7.82 -5.34
C ALA A 17 -2.18 8.30 -3.94
N HIS A 18 -3.00 7.50 -3.25
CA HIS A 18 -3.45 7.80 -1.91
C HIS A 18 -2.22 7.98 -1.01
N SER A 19 -2.12 9.11 -0.32
CA SER A 19 -1.05 9.33 0.67
C SER A 19 -1.13 8.26 1.77
N ALA A 20 -0.03 8.04 2.50
CA ALA A 20 -0.02 7.09 3.63
C ALA A 20 -1.15 7.36 4.64
N LYS A 21 -1.43 8.65 4.90
CA LYS A 21 -2.55 9.09 5.75
C LYS A 21 -3.91 8.70 5.16
N GLN A 22 -4.14 8.98 3.87
CA GLN A 22 -5.42 8.71 3.22
C GLN A 22 -5.72 7.21 3.19
N ASN A 23 -4.70 6.42 2.89
CA ASN A 23 -4.72 4.97 2.96
C ASN A 23 -5.04 4.43 4.36
N ALA A 24 -4.53 5.06 5.42
CA ALA A 24 -4.83 4.67 6.80
C ALA A 24 -6.30 5.01 7.15
N ILE A 25 -6.77 6.20 6.77
CA ILE A 25 -8.17 6.61 6.97
C ILE A 25 -9.13 5.65 6.26
N GLU A 26 -8.84 5.26 5.02
CA GLU A 26 -9.65 4.29 4.29
C GLU A 26 -9.65 2.90 4.91
N ALA A 27 -8.52 2.48 5.50
CA ALA A 27 -8.46 1.22 6.23
C ALA A 27 -9.31 1.27 7.51
N ILE A 28 -9.28 2.39 8.23
CA ILE A 28 -10.08 2.62 9.45
C ILE A 28 -11.58 2.70 9.11
N ASN A 29 -11.97 3.43 8.07
CA ASN A 29 -13.36 3.61 7.66
C ASN A 29 -14.07 2.30 7.24
N ARG A 30 -13.31 1.22 7.00
CA ARG A 30 -13.84 -0.11 6.69
C ARG A 30 -14.05 -0.98 7.92
N LEU A 31 -13.64 -0.51 9.10
CA LEU A 31 -13.80 -1.24 10.35
C LEU A 31 -15.19 -1.03 10.94
N PRO A 32 -15.70 -2.03 11.69
CA PRO A 32 -16.85 -1.84 12.57
C PRO A 32 -16.57 -0.78 13.65
N ASP A 33 -17.62 -0.13 14.14
CA ASP A 33 -17.53 0.90 15.18
C ASP A 33 -17.12 0.35 16.56
N ASP A 34 -17.28 -0.96 16.79
CA ASP A 34 -16.97 -1.65 18.05
C ASP A 34 -15.56 -2.26 18.10
N VAL A 35 -14.74 -2.01 17.07
CA VAL A 35 -13.38 -2.54 16.99
C VAL A 35 -12.49 -1.96 18.10
N PRO A 36 -11.73 -2.78 18.85
CA PRO A 36 -10.80 -2.28 19.85
C PRO A 36 -9.62 -1.56 19.20
N LEU A 37 -9.09 -0.54 19.87
CA LEU A 37 -7.97 0.28 19.36
C LEU A 37 -6.74 -0.56 18.97
N ASP A 38 -6.42 -1.58 19.76
CA ASP A 38 -5.27 -2.45 19.51
C ASP A 38 -5.38 -3.19 18.17
N GLU A 39 -6.60 -3.57 17.78
CA GLU A 39 -6.86 -4.20 16.48
C GLU A 39 -6.72 -3.20 15.33
N ILE A 40 -7.16 -1.95 15.53
CA ILE A 40 -6.93 -0.87 14.56
C ILE A 40 -5.42 -0.69 14.32
N ILE A 41 -4.64 -0.60 15.41
CA ILE A 41 -3.18 -0.43 15.33
C ILE A 41 -2.53 -1.62 14.63
N TYR A 42 -2.89 -2.85 15.02
CA TYR A 42 -2.36 -4.06 14.41
C TYR A 42 -2.62 -4.09 12.90
N ARG A 43 -3.85 -3.77 12.48
CA ARG A 43 -4.21 -3.77 11.06
C ARG A 43 -3.41 -2.72 10.27
N LEU A 44 -3.24 -1.51 10.82
CA LEU A 44 -2.41 -0.49 10.19
C LEU A 44 -0.94 -0.92 10.08
N TYR A 45 -0.41 -1.59 11.11
CA TYR A 45 0.95 -2.12 11.08
C TYR A 45 1.15 -3.15 9.96
N VAL A 46 0.25 -4.13 9.85
CA VAL A 46 0.32 -5.17 8.80
C VAL A 46 0.21 -4.54 7.41
N LEU A 47 -0.70 -3.60 7.20
CA LEU A 47 -0.83 -2.88 5.94
C LEU A 47 0.44 -2.10 5.59
N ASN A 48 1.08 -1.46 6.56
CA ASN A 48 2.34 -0.78 6.35
C ASN A 48 3.45 -1.77 5.97
N LYS A 49 3.56 -2.92 6.64
CA LYS A 49 4.55 -3.96 6.33
C LYS A 49 4.36 -4.54 4.92
N ALA A 50 3.12 -4.77 4.51
CA ALA A 50 2.83 -5.23 3.14
C ALA A 50 3.29 -4.22 2.08
N ARG A 51 3.01 -2.92 2.30
CA ARG A 51 3.47 -1.86 1.37
C ARG A 51 4.99 -1.76 1.32
N GLN A 52 5.66 -1.85 2.47
CA GLN A 52 7.12 -1.89 2.53
C GLN A 52 7.66 -3.07 1.73
N GLY A 53 7.09 -4.27 1.90
CA GLY A 53 7.48 -5.45 1.13
C GLY A 53 7.33 -5.28 -0.38
N ILE A 54 6.24 -4.66 -0.85
CA ILE A 54 6.06 -4.36 -2.28
C ILE A 54 7.15 -3.40 -2.77
N GLN A 55 7.43 -2.34 -2.01
CA GLN A 55 8.49 -1.38 -2.34
C GLN A 55 9.89 -2.01 -2.30
N ASP A 56 10.12 -2.98 -1.44
CA ASP A 56 11.37 -3.73 -1.36
C ASP A 56 11.55 -4.61 -2.60
N ILE A 57 10.48 -5.27 -3.06
CA ILE A 57 10.47 -6.03 -4.31
C ILE A 57 10.79 -5.11 -5.50
N ASP A 58 10.09 -3.98 -5.63
CA ASP A 58 10.28 -3.03 -6.73
C ASP A 58 11.70 -2.44 -6.75
N ALA A 59 12.30 -2.26 -5.57
CA ALA A 59 13.65 -1.76 -5.43
C ALA A 59 14.74 -2.84 -5.47
N GLY A 60 14.39 -4.10 -5.69
CA GLY A 60 15.32 -5.23 -5.73
C GLY A 60 15.94 -5.59 -4.37
N ARG A 61 15.38 -5.09 -3.26
CA ARG A 61 15.76 -5.45 -1.88
C ARG A 61 15.13 -6.79 -1.50
N VAL A 62 15.50 -7.84 -2.23
CA VAL A 62 15.01 -9.21 -2.03
C VAL A 62 16.18 -10.13 -1.72
N MET A 63 15.93 -11.20 -0.99
CA MET A 63 16.90 -12.27 -0.71
C MET A 63 16.34 -13.63 -1.12
N SER A 64 17.21 -14.59 -1.38
CA SER A 64 16.79 -15.96 -1.67
C SER A 64 16.30 -16.66 -0.39
N GLY A 65 15.48 -17.70 -0.55
CA GLY A 65 15.04 -18.51 0.58
C GLY A 65 16.19 -19.20 1.32
N ASP A 66 17.22 -19.62 0.57
CA ASP A 66 18.40 -20.28 1.14
C ASP A 66 19.26 -19.31 1.95
N ASP A 67 19.38 -18.05 1.51
CA ASP A 67 20.12 -17.03 2.25
C ASP A 67 19.34 -16.61 3.51
N LEU A 68 18.01 -16.48 3.42
CA LEU A 68 17.16 -16.23 4.57
C LEU A 68 17.27 -17.35 5.63
N ALA A 69 17.29 -18.62 5.21
CA ALA A 69 17.43 -19.75 6.13
C ALA A 69 18.74 -19.69 6.92
N LYS A 70 19.86 -19.41 6.23
CA LYS A 70 21.18 -19.26 6.87
C LYS A 70 21.21 -18.09 7.85
N ASP A 71 20.54 -16.99 7.54
CA ASP A 71 20.48 -15.81 8.41
C ASP A 71 19.67 -16.13 9.69
N ILE A 72 18.54 -16.84 9.57
CA ILE A 72 17.72 -17.26 10.71
C ILE A 72 18.44 -18.24 11.61
N GLU A 73 19.24 -19.17 11.07
CA GLU A 73 20.05 -20.11 11.86
C GLU A 73 21.13 -19.43 12.72
N GLN A 74 21.49 -18.18 12.41
CA GLN A 74 22.52 -17.42 13.12
C GLN A 74 21.96 -16.54 14.26
N TRP A 75 20.64 -16.53 14.47
CA TRP A 75 19.95 -15.76 15.51
C TRP A 75 19.75 -16.56 16.80
#